data_AF-A0A661P2A1-F1
#
_entry.id   AF-A0A661P2A1-F1
#
_cell.length_a   1.000
_cell.length_b   1.000
_cell.length_c   1.000
_cell.angle_alpha   90.00
_cell.angle_beta   90.00
_cell.angle_gamma   90.00
#
_symmetry.space_group_name_H-M   'P 1'
#
loop_
_entity.id
_entity.type
_entity.pdbx_description
1 polymer ?
#
loop_
_entity_poly.entity_id
_entity_poly.type
_entity_poly.pdbx_seq_one_letter_code
_entity_poly.pdbx_strand_id
1 'polypeptide(L)'
;MTGTTILGSFLVYLSVLSSPPPYCKGPVRNGWAFVPLENKYLLQPIPFSVRSYTLPDLFAGKMHALLCRRWKNRVKGRDWFDLIWYCAYHPELHLSHLEQRMRQSGHWEDGDPLAASSFERLVAESIGSLDVDQARQEVLPFVRQPEALEVWSREFFAEIVKRIKIIEIKKRAS
;
A
#
# COMPACT_ATOMS: atom_id res chain seq x y z
N MET A 1 -15.07 47.86 46.07
CA MET A 1 -15.31 48.06 44.63
C MET A 1 -14.08 47.55 43.88
N THR A 2 -14.30 46.47 43.11
CA THR A 2 -13.69 46.09 41.82
C THR A 2 -12.16 46.10 41.69
N GLY A 3 -11.45 45.06 41.25
CA GLY A 3 -11.78 43.76 40.67
C GLY A 3 -10.50 43.28 39.95
N THR A 4 -10.17 41.99 40.03
CA THR A 4 -9.07 41.43 39.23
C THR A 4 -9.53 40.11 38.62
N THR A 5 -9.69 40.18 37.30
CA THR A 5 -10.29 39.18 36.42
C THR A 5 -9.35 38.03 36.14
N ILE A 6 -9.92 36.83 36.19
CA ILE A 6 -9.39 35.56 35.73
C ILE A 6 -9.09 35.66 34.22
N LEU A 7 -7.82 35.75 33.83
CA LEU A 7 -7.38 35.68 32.42
C LEU A 7 -6.02 34.98 32.36
N GLY A 8 -5.97 33.74 32.84
CA GLY A 8 -4.76 32.92 32.89
C GLY A 8 -4.84 31.57 32.17
N SER A 9 -5.94 31.24 31.49
CA SER A 9 -6.13 29.89 30.93
C SER A 9 -6.56 29.81 29.46
N PHE A 10 -6.58 30.92 28.71
CA PHE A 10 -7.00 30.92 27.30
C PHE A 10 -5.87 31.06 26.26
N LEU A 11 -4.60 31.09 26.69
CA LEU A 11 -3.43 31.29 25.81
C LEU A 11 -2.47 30.08 25.73
N VAL A 12 -2.89 28.90 26.18
CA VAL A 12 -2.12 27.66 26.01
C VAL A 12 -2.72 26.75 24.92
N TYR A 13 -3.97 26.99 24.49
CA TYR A 13 -4.63 26.12 23.51
C TYR A 13 -4.38 26.46 22.04
N LEU A 14 -3.82 27.62 21.72
CA LEU A 14 -3.67 28.09 20.33
C LEU A 14 -2.25 28.00 19.75
N SER A 15 -1.27 27.47 20.49
CA SER A 15 0.12 27.30 20.00
C SER A 15 0.47 25.86 19.58
N VAL A 16 -0.45 24.90 19.73
CA VAL A 16 -0.18 23.46 19.51
C VAL A 16 -0.73 22.94 18.16
N LEU A 17 -1.32 23.80 17.31
CA LEU A 17 -1.92 23.37 16.02
C LEU A 17 -1.18 23.82 14.75
N SER A 18 0.07 24.29 14.84
CA SER A 18 0.87 24.68 13.66
C SER A 18 2.23 23.99 13.53
N SER A 19 2.53 22.98 14.35
CA SER A 19 3.82 22.27 14.27
C SER A 19 3.62 20.86 13.70
N PRO A 20 4.03 20.58 12.45
CA PRO A 20 4.02 19.22 11.92
C PRO A 20 4.98 18.31 12.72
N PRO A 21 4.67 17.00 12.85
CA PRO A 21 5.48 16.08 13.64
C PRO A 21 6.92 15.96 13.08
N PRO A 22 7.93 15.71 13.94
CA PRO A 22 9.35 15.93 13.65
C PRO A 22 9.99 14.89 12.70
N TYR A 23 9.20 14.10 11.98
CA TYR A 23 9.71 13.06 11.07
C TYR A 23 9.82 13.56 9.61
N CYS A 24 10.33 14.77 9.39
CA CYS A 24 10.55 15.33 8.06
C CYS A 24 11.68 16.38 8.09
N LYS A 25 12.92 15.97 8.41
CA LYS A 25 14.11 16.80 8.11
C LYS A 25 15.26 15.93 7.61
N GLY A 26 15.25 15.66 6.31
CA GLY A 26 16.40 15.28 5.52
C GLY A 26 16.46 16.17 4.26
N PRO A 27 17.65 16.51 3.73
CA PRO A 27 17.76 17.39 2.58
C PRO A 27 17.15 16.72 1.35
N VAL A 28 16.27 17.45 0.66
CA VAL A 28 15.60 17.03 -0.56
C VAL A 28 16.65 16.92 -1.68
N ARG A 29 17.17 15.71 -1.88
CA ARG A 29 17.92 15.35 -3.09
C ARG A 29 16.92 14.81 -4.12
N ASN A 30 16.74 15.59 -5.18
CA ASN A 30 16.31 15.32 -6.54
C ASN A 30 15.54 13.99 -6.79
N GLY A 31 14.23 14.10 -7.11
CA GLY A 31 13.51 13.03 -7.80
C GLY A 31 12.40 12.29 -7.03
N TRP A 32 11.89 12.84 -5.92
CA TRP A 32 10.76 12.22 -5.22
C TRP A 32 9.47 12.44 -6.00
N ALA A 33 9.00 11.38 -6.67
CA ALA A 33 7.69 11.34 -7.27
C ALA A 33 6.61 11.54 -6.19
N PHE A 34 5.64 12.39 -6.52
CA PHE A 34 4.50 12.67 -5.67
C PHE A 34 3.64 11.41 -5.55
N VAL A 35 3.61 10.80 -4.36
CA VAL A 35 2.71 9.67 -4.08
C VAL A 35 1.34 10.24 -3.72
N PRO A 36 0.26 9.84 -4.42
CA PRO A 36 -1.08 10.30 -4.09
C PRO A 36 -1.48 9.91 -2.65
N LEU A 37 -1.94 10.91 -1.90
CA LEU A 37 -2.44 10.74 -0.54
C LEU A 37 -3.89 11.22 -0.47
N GLU A 38 -4.69 10.52 0.31
CA GLU A 38 -6.08 10.82 0.59
C GLU A 38 -6.19 11.35 2.04
N ASN A 39 -6.91 12.45 2.24
CA ASN A 39 -7.23 12.95 3.57
C ASN A 39 -8.68 12.57 3.92
N LYS A 40 -8.89 11.88 5.03
CA LYS A 40 -10.21 11.51 5.57
C LYS A 40 -10.42 12.17 6.92
N TYR A 41 -11.63 12.64 7.19
CA TYR A 41 -12.00 13.16 8.52
C TYR A 41 -12.78 12.09 9.27
N LEU A 42 -12.28 11.69 10.44
CA LEU A 42 -13.01 10.84 11.36
C LEU A 42 -13.68 11.73 12.40
N LEU A 43 -15.00 11.60 12.56
CA LEU A 43 -15.81 12.51 13.37
C LEU A 43 -15.99 12.02 14.83
N GLN A 44 -15.51 10.82 15.15
CA GLN A 44 -15.64 10.23 16.48
C GLN A 44 -14.32 9.62 16.96
N PRO A 45 -14.00 9.70 18.26
CA PRO A 45 -14.68 10.47 19.31
C PRO A 45 -14.35 11.99 19.30
N ILE A 46 -13.32 12.42 18.57
CA ILE A 46 -12.93 13.82 18.36
C ILE A 46 -12.64 13.99 16.86
N PRO A 47 -13.01 15.10 16.19
CA PRO A 47 -12.69 15.30 14.78
C PRO A 47 -11.17 15.38 14.54
N PHE A 48 -10.62 14.45 13.76
CA PHE A 48 -9.23 14.54 13.29
C PHE A 48 -9.10 14.08 11.84
N SER A 49 -8.11 14.64 11.13
CA SER A 49 -7.79 14.26 9.77
C SER A 49 -6.74 13.15 9.75
N VAL A 50 -6.98 12.09 8.98
CA VAL A 50 -6.02 11.04 8.69
C VAL A 50 -5.56 11.19 7.26
N ARG A 51 -4.24 11.12 7.06
CA ARG A 51 -3.63 11.05 5.73
C ARG A 51 -3.29 9.59 5.44
N SER A 52 -3.89 9.01 4.42
CA SER A 52 -3.63 7.64 3.96
C SER A 52 -3.17 7.61 2.51
N TYR A 53 -2.56 6.51 2.09
CA TYR A 53 -2.37 6.24 0.67
C TYR A 53 -3.72 5.99 -0.02
N THR A 54 -3.77 6.25 -1.33
CA THR A 54 -4.92 5.84 -2.14
C THR A 54 -4.94 4.32 -2.31
N LEU A 55 -6.11 3.75 -2.64
CA LEU A 55 -6.24 2.30 -2.84
C LEU A 55 -5.26 1.74 -3.89
N PRO A 56 -5.08 2.36 -5.08
CA PRO A 56 -4.09 1.88 -6.05
C PRO A 56 -2.63 1.93 -5.56
N ASP A 57 -2.29 2.90 -4.70
CA ASP A 57 -0.96 3.00 -4.11
C ASP A 57 -0.76 1.96 -2.99
N LEU A 58 -1.81 1.67 -2.21
CA LEU A 58 -1.80 0.57 -1.25
C LEU A 58 -1.65 -0.77 -1.97
N PHE A 59 -2.33 -0.95 -3.11
CA PHE A 59 -2.20 -2.15 -3.91
C PHE A 59 -0.77 -2.30 -4.44
N ALA A 60 -0.15 -1.23 -4.93
CA ALA A 60 1.27 -1.24 -5.33
C ALA A 60 2.20 -1.64 -4.17
N GLY A 61 1.92 -1.21 -2.95
CA GLY A 61 2.65 -1.68 -1.76
C GLY A 61 2.50 -3.17 -1.49
N LYS A 62 1.31 -3.73 -1.69
CA LYS A 62 1.05 -5.18 -1.57
C LYS A 62 1.72 -5.97 -2.68
N MET A 63 1.67 -5.49 -3.93
CA MET A 63 2.38 -6.09 -5.05
C MET A 63 3.89 -6.09 -4.84
N HIS A 64 4.46 -4.99 -4.32
CA HIS A 64 5.89 -4.95 -3.96
C HIS A 64 6.24 -6.02 -2.92
N ALA A 65 5.43 -6.16 -1.86
CA ALA A 65 5.65 -7.19 -0.86
C ALA A 65 5.55 -8.60 -1.44
N LEU A 66 4.62 -8.85 -2.36
CA LEU A 66 4.44 -10.16 -3.01
C LEU A 66 5.62 -10.49 -3.94
N LEU A 67 6.06 -9.53 -4.75
CA LEU A 67 7.08 -9.76 -5.79
C LEU A 67 8.51 -9.76 -5.25
N CYS A 68 8.80 -8.86 -4.30
CA CYS A 68 10.18 -8.56 -3.93
C CYS A 68 10.61 -9.19 -2.61
N ARG A 69 9.66 -9.57 -1.75
CA ARG A 69 9.96 -10.03 -0.40
C ARG A 69 10.28 -11.52 -0.39
N ARG A 70 11.52 -11.87 -0.69
CA ARG A 70 11.99 -13.26 -0.65
C ARG A 70 12.06 -13.78 0.78
N TRP A 71 11.27 -14.81 1.07
CA TRP A 71 11.39 -15.64 2.27
C TRP A 71 12.03 -16.96 1.85
N LYS A 72 13.15 -17.32 2.49
CA LYS A 72 13.95 -18.48 2.05
C LYS A 72 13.14 -19.78 2.01
N ASN A 73 12.37 -20.07 3.06
CA ASN A 73 11.67 -21.34 3.22
C ASN A 73 10.18 -21.21 3.60
N ARG A 74 9.62 -19.99 3.64
CA ARG A 74 8.26 -19.76 4.13
C ARG A 74 7.44 -18.96 3.13
N VAL A 75 6.30 -19.48 2.71
CA VAL A 75 5.32 -18.71 1.94
C VAL A 75 4.50 -17.79 2.87
N LYS A 76 4.29 -16.55 2.45
CA LYS A 76 3.39 -15.60 3.10
C LYS A 76 2.01 -15.65 2.47
N GLY A 77 1.16 -16.57 2.92
CA GLY A 77 -0.18 -16.75 2.37
C GLY A 77 -1.06 -15.50 2.46
N ARG A 78 -0.91 -14.67 3.51
CA ARG A 78 -1.68 -13.41 3.64
C ARG A 78 -1.49 -12.43 2.49
N ASP A 79 -0.29 -12.34 1.92
CA ASP A 79 -0.03 -11.44 0.78
C ASP A 79 -0.82 -11.93 -0.47
N TRP A 80 -0.99 -13.26 -0.61
CA TRP A 80 -1.83 -13.87 -1.66
C TRP A 80 -3.32 -13.71 -1.39
N PHE A 81 -3.75 -13.75 -0.14
CA PHE A 81 -5.12 -13.46 0.24
C PHE A 81 -5.48 -11.99 -0.07
N ASP A 82 -4.58 -11.06 0.24
CA ASP A 82 -4.74 -9.65 -0.10
C ASP A 82 -4.83 -9.46 -1.62
N LEU A 83 -3.99 -10.15 -2.42
CA LEU A 83 -4.06 -10.11 -3.88
C LEU A 83 -5.45 -10.47 -4.40
N ILE A 84 -6.07 -11.54 -3.87
CA ILE A 84 -7.44 -11.94 -4.25
C ILE A 84 -8.42 -10.81 -3.95
N TRP A 85 -8.32 -10.21 -2.76
CA TRP A 85 -9.20 -9.12 -2.35
C TRP A 85 -9.08 -7.91 -3.27
N TYR A 86 -7.86 -7.47 -3.60
CA TYR A 86 -7.66 -6.37 -4.54
C TYR A 86 -8.18 -6.71 -5.95
N CYS A 87 -7.86 -7.89 -6.48
CA CYS A 87 -8.34 -8.29 -7.81
C CYS A 87 -9.87 -8.41 -7.90
N ALA A 88 -10.55 -8.69 -6.78
CA ALA A 88 -12.01 -8.80 -6.72
C ALA A 88 -12.71 -7.44 -6.60
N TYR A 89 -12.20 -6.52 -5.78
CA TYR A 89 -12.91 -5.30 -5.40
C TYR A 89 -12.28 -4.01 -5.93
N HIS A 90 -10.95 -3.95 -5.99
CA HIS A 90 -10.18 -2.75 -6.32
C HIS A 90 -8.99 -3.08 -7.21
N PRO A 91 -9.23 -3.49 -8.48
CA PRO A 91 -8.18 -4.01 -9.35
C PRO A 91 -7.21 -2.95 -9.90
N GLU A 92 -7.39 -1.68 -9.54
CA GLU A 92 -6.62 -0.56 -10.06
C GLU A 92 -5.24 -0.47 -9.40
N LEU A 93 -4.18 -0.47 -10.20
CA LEU A 93 -2.79 -0.47 -9.75
C LEU A 93 -2.01 0.69 -10.38
N HIS A 94 -1.38 1.53 -9.55
CA HIS A 94 -0.40 2.51 -10.04
C HIS A 94 0.96 1.83 -10.27
N LEU A 95 1.24 1.46 -11.52
CA LEU A 95 2.48 0.77 -11.90
C LEU A 95 3.72 1.63 -11.62
N SER A 96 3.63 2.94 -11.87
CA SER A 96 4.69 3.89 -11.56
C SER A 96 5.03 3.96 -10.07
N HIS A 97 4.04 3.76 -9.18
CA HIS A 97 4.30 3.73 -7.74
C HIS A 97 4.95 2.41 -7.30
N LEU A 98 4.56 1.29 -7.91
CA LEU A 98 5.21 0.00 -7.71
C LEU A 98 6.69 0.06 -8.12
N GLU A 99 6.98 0.60 -9.30
CA GLU A 99 8.35 0.79 -9.80
C GLU A 99 9.22 1.54 -8.80
N GLN A 100 8.74 2.69 -8.31
CA GLN A 100 9.49 3.51 -7.35
C GLN A 100 9.86 2.72 -6.10
N ARG A 101 8.92 1.92 -5.57
CA ARG A 101 9.18 1.06 -4.41
C ARG A 101 10.22 -0.01 -4.74
N MET A 102 10.13 -0.64 -5.90
CA MET A 102 11.11 -1.64 -6.34
C MET A 102 12.51 -1.05 -6.46
N ARG A 103 12.64 0.14 -7.05
CA ARG A 103 13.91 0.89 -7.13
C ARG A 103 14.47 1.24 -5.76
N GLN A 104 13.63 1.78 -4.87
CA GLN A 104 14.04 2.11 -3.49
C GLN A 104 14.55 0.89 -2.71
N SER A 105 13.98 -0.28 -2.97
CA SER A 105 14.42 -1.54 -2.35
C SER A 105 15.59 -2.24 -3.07
N GLY A 106 16.07 -1.72 -4.21
CA GLY A 106 17.11 -2.37 -5.02
C GLY A 106 16.65 -3.64 -5.76
N HIS A 107 15.35 -3.78 -6.00
CA HIS A 107 14.76 -4.92 -6.72
C HIS A 107 14.44 -4.62 -8.18
N TRP A 108 14.66 -3.37 -8.62
CA TRP A 108 14.58 -2.95 -10.01
C TRP A 108 15.72 -1.97 -10.29
N GLU A 109 16.71 -2.43 -11.05
CA GLU A 109 17.93 -1.67 -11.35
C GLU A 109 17.96 -1.17 -12.80
N ASP A 110 17.04 -1.64 -13.64
CA ASP A 110 16.96 -1.26 -15.05
C ASP A 110 16.76 0.25 -15.19
N GLY A 111 17.49 0.86 -16.12
CA GLY A 111 17.34 2.29 -16.42
C GLY A 111 15.95 2.64 -16.96
N ASP A 112 15.27 1.67 -17.57
CA ASP A 112 13.97 1.83 -18.18
C ASP A 112 12.82 1.72 -17.16
N PRO A 113 11.69 2.41 -17.39
CA PRO A 113 10.49 2.28 -16.58
C PRO A 113 9.99 0.84 -16.49
N LEU A 114 9.32 0.49 -15.40
CA LEU A 114 8.70 -0.83 -15.27
C LEU A 114 7.52 -0.92 -16.24
N ALA A 115 7.75 -1.56 -17.38
CA ALA A 115 6.72 -1.79 -18.39
C ALA A 115 5.69 -2.84 -17.91
N ALA A 116 4.47 -2.77 -18.46
CA ALA A 116 3.40 -3.73 -18.16
C ALA A 116 3.84 -5.19 -18.43
N SER A 117 4.57 -5.43 -19.53
CA SER A 117 5.09 -6.76 -19.87
C SER A 117 6.09 -7.29 -18.83
N SER A 118 6.96 -6.43 -18.30
CA SER A 118 7.89 -6.79 -17.22
C SER A 118 7.13 -7.11 -15.93
N PHE A 119 6.09 -6.33 -15.61
CA PHE A 119 5.22 -6.61 -14.48
C PHE A 119 4.50 -7.95 -14.61
N GLU A 120 3.88 -8.22 -15.75
CA GLU A 120 3.22 -9.50 -16.04
C GLU A 120 4.17 -10.68 -15.90
N ARG A 121 5.39 -10.56 -16.42
CA ARG A 121 6.43 -11.58 -16.27
C ARG A 121 6.79 -11.83 -14.80
N LEU A 122 7.02 -10.78 -14.01
CA LEU A 122 7.36 -10.91 -12.58
C LEU A 122 6.22 -11.57 -11.79
N VAL A 123 4.97 -11.23 -12.09
CA VAL A 123 3.79 -11.85 -11.47
C VAL A 123 3.70 -13.33 -11.86
N ALA A 124 3.89 -13.66 -13.13
CA ALA A 124 3.88 -15.04 -13.62
C ALA A 124 4.98 -15.89 -12.97
N GLU A 125 6.20 -15.35 -12.83
CA GLU A 125 7.31 -16.00 -12.12
C GLU A 125 6.96 -16.24 -10.64
N SER A 126 6.37 -15.24 -9.96
CA SER A 126 5.95 -15.36 -8.57
C SER A 126 4.90 -16.46 -8.39
N ILE A 127 3.87 -16.50 -9.24
CA ILE A 127 2.84 -17.56 -9.25
C ILE A 127 3.45 -18.92 -9.57
N GLY A 128 4.35 -19.00 -10.55
CA GLY A 128 5.01 -20.23 -10.95
C GLY A 128 5.89 -20.84 -9.86
N SER A 129 6.41 -20.02 -8.95
CA SER A 129 7.21 -20.45 -7.78
C SER A 129 6.38 -20.69 -6.51
N LEU A 130 5.08 -20.40 -6.51
CA LEU A 130 4.23 -20.46 -5.33
C LEU A 130 4.03 -21.90 -4.85
N ASP A 131 4.36 -22.17 -3.59
CA ASP A 131 3.85 -23.33 -2.86
C ASP A 131 2.48 -22.98 -2.27
N VAL A 132 1.43 -23.46 -2.96
CA VAL A 132 0.04 -23.13 -2.64
C VAL A 132 -0.39 -23.77 -1.32
N ASP A 133 0.11 -24.97 -1.01
CA ASP A 133 -0.26 -25.68 0.21
C ASP A 133 0.28 -24.96 1.44
N GLN A 134 1.54 -24.49 1.38
CA GLN A 134 2.09 -23.62 2.42
C GLN A 134 1.35 -22.30 2.55
N ALA A 135 0.94 -21.69 1.43
CA ALA A 135 0.15 -20.46 1.43
C ALA A 135 -1.19 -20.66 2.15
N ARG A 136 -1.92 -21.73 1.81
CA ARG A 136 -3.20 -22.08 2.46
C ARG A 136 -3.01 -22.31 3.95
N GLN A 137 -2.00 -23.09 4.34
CA GLN A 137 -1.71 -23.39 5.75
C GLN A 137 -1.40 -22.13 6.59
N GLU A 138 -0.71 -21.13 6.02
CA GLU A 138 -0.42 -19.87 6.74
C GLU A 138 -1.68 -19.03 6.99
N VAL A 139 -2.67 -19.14 6.12
CA VAL A 139 -3.90 -18.33 6.13
C VAL A 139 -5.04 -19.00 6.87
N LEU A 140 -5.08 -20.34 6.86
CA LEU A 140 -6.13 -21.15 7.46
C LEU A 140 -6.53 -20.73 8.89
N PRO A 141 -5.60 -20.41 9.81
CA PRO A 141 -5.97 -20.00 11.18
C PRO A 141 -6.73 -18.67 11.28
N PHE A 142 -6.68 -17.84 10.23
CA PHE A 142 -7.22 -16.49 10.22
C PHE A 142 -8.55 -16.37 9.45
N VAL A 143 -8.95 -17.41 8.72
CA VAL A 143 -10.13 -17.39 7.86
C VAL A 143 -11.30 -18.07 8.55
N ARG A 144 -12.49 -17.45 8.47
CA ARG A 144 -13.72 -18.00 9.07
C ARG A 144 -14.29 -19.19 8.30
N GLN A 145 -14.09 -19.22 6.99
CA GLN A 145 -14.59 -20.25 6.06
C GLN A 145 -13.42 -20.87 5.30
N PRO A 146 -12.85 -21.99 5.79
CA PRO A 146 -11.74 -22.70 5.15
C PRO A 146 -12.00 -23.07 3.68
N GLU A 147 -13.26 -23.29 3.32
CA GLU A 147 -13.70 -23.67 1.97
C GLU A 147 -13.30 -22.62 0.92
N ALA A 148 -13.20 -21.35 1.32
CA ALA A 148 -12.74 -20.27 0.45
C ALA A 148 -11.28 -20.45 -0.02
N LEU A 149 -10.50 -21.29 0.65
CA LEU A 149 -9.11 -21.58 0.31
C LEU A 149 -8.96 -22.79 -0.63
N GLU A 150 -9.99 -23.61 -0.81
CA GLU A 150 -9.94 -24.83 -1.64
C GLU A 150 -9.68 -24.49 -3.12
N VAL A 151 -10.24 -23.37 -3.58
CA VAL A 151 -10.07 -22.88 -4.97
C VAL A 151 -8.64 -22.41 -5.27
N TRP A 152 -7.79 -22.24 -4.25
CA TRP A 152 -6.45 -21.71 -4.46
C TRP A 152 -5.65 -22.71 -5.30
N SER A 153 -5.16 -22.25 -6.44
CA SER A 153 -4.25 -23.00 -7.30
C SER A 153 -3.42 -21.99 -8.09
N ARG A 154 -2.32 -22.43 -8.70
CA ARG A 154 -1.50 -21.53 -9.53
C ARG A 154 -2.31 -21.01 -10.73
N GLU A 155 -3.17 -21.85 -11.28
CA GLU A 155 -4.08 -21.54 -12.37
C GLU A 155 -5.12 -20.50 -11.94
N PHE A 156 -5.71 -20.68 -10.75
CA PHE A 156 -6.61 -19.70 -10.16
C PHE A 156 -5.90 -18.33 -10.00
N PHE A 157 -4.69 -18.32 -9.44
CA PHE A 157 -3.93 -17.08 -9.31
C PHE A 157 -3.59 -16.46 -10.67
N ALA A 158 -3.24 -17.26 -11.67
CA ALA A 158 -2.98 -16.79 -13.03
C ALA A 158 -4.22 -16.17 -13.69
N GLU A 159 -5.42 -16.66 -13.39
CA GLU A 159 -6.66 -16.07 -13.91
C GLU A 159 -7.05 -14.78 -13.20
N ILE A 160 -6.94 -14.71 -11.87
CA ILE A 160 -7.37 -13.50 -11.14
C ILE A 160 -6.47 -12.29 -11.42
N VAL A 161 -5.17 -12.49 -11.65
CA VAL A 161 -4.24 -11.36 -11.90
C VAL A 161 -4.53 -10.65 -13.22
N LYS A 162 -5.18 -11.31 -14.18
CA LYS A 162 -5.65 -10.68 -15.42
C LYS A 162 -6.70 -9.60 -15.18
N ARG A 163 -7.32 -9.57 -14.00
CA ARG A 163 -8.29 -8.52 -13.62
C ARG A 163 -7.60 -7.21 -13.26
N ILE A 164 -6.30 -7.22 -12.97
CA ILE A 164 -5.54 -6.03 -12.59
C ILE A 164 -5.58 -5.01 -13.74
N LYS A 165 -5.91 -3.77 -13.40
CA LYS A 165 -5.98 -2.63 -14.30
C LYS A 165 -4.86 -1.67 -13.95
N ILE A 166 -3.86 -1.59 -14.82
CA ILE A 166 -2.81 -0.59 -14.67
C ILE A 166 -3.41 0.79 -14.98
N ILE A 167 -3.27 1.71 -14.02
CA ILE A 167 -3.75 3.08 -14.15
C ILE A 167 -2.59 4.06 -14.01
N GLU A 168 -2.69 5.17 -14.74
CA GLU A 168 -1.71 6.25 -14.73
C GLU A 168 -2.08 7.37 -13.76
N ILE A 169 -1.09 7.92 -13.08
CA ILE A 169 -1.30 9.10 -12.22
C ILE A 169 -1.51 10.30 -13.13
N LYS A 170 -2.76 10.80 -13.19
CA LYS A 170 -3.03 12.09 -13.83
C LYS A 170 -2.34 13.19 -13.04
N LYS A 171 -1.24 13.75 -13.56
CA LYS A 171 -0.66 14.98 -13.03
C LYS A 171 -1.74 16.06 -13.12
N ARG A 172 -2.18 16.60 -11.98
CA ARG A 172 -3.00 17.82 -12.01
C ARG A 172 -2.13 18.91 -12.63
N ALA A 173 -2.57 19.45 -13.77
CA ALA A 173 -2.03 20.67 -14.31
C ALA A 173 -2.31 21.78 -13.29
N SER A 174 -1.24 22.42 -12.81
CA SER A 174 -1.28 23.68 -12.07
C SER A 174 -0.68 24.75 -12.95
#